data_AF-A0A946JYJ0-F1
#
_entry.id   AF-A0A946JYJ0-F1
#
_cell.length_a   1.000
_cell.length_b   1.000
_cell.length_c   1.000
_cell.angle_alpha   90.00
_cell.angle_beta   90.00
_cell.angle_gamma   90.00
#
_symmetry.space_group_name_H-M   'P 1'
#
loop_
_entity.id
_entity.type
_entity.pdbx_description
1 polymer ?
#
loop_
_entity_poly.entity_id
_entity_poly.type
_entity_poly.pdbx_seq_one_letter_code
_entity_poly.pdbx_strand_id
1 'polypeptide(L)'
;CMGKKVDGRADLFSLGVVLYQLVCGELPFKGDSMATLMYSIVNDSAIDIKKVKPDINPALRKVIHNAMGKRPEKRYQSGKKLAAHLKVCMERMGAESTENNVGNA
;
A
#
# COMPACT_ATOMS: atom_id res chain seq x y z
N CYS A 1 -9.52 1.88 -11.69
CA CYS A 1 -8.95 2.36 -12.97
C CYS A 1 -10.11 2.74 -13.88
N MET A 2 -10.28 4.03 -14.21
CA MET A 2 -11.45 4.52 -14.96
C MET A 2 -11.21 4.51 -16.47
N GLY A 3 -10.92 3.37 -17.11
CA GLY A 3 -10.85 3.26 -18.59
C GLY A 3 -9.95 4.27 -19.36
N LYS A 4 -9.11 5.05 -18.66
CA LYS A 4 -8.21 6.06 -19.22
C LYS A 4 -6.97 5.37 -19.77
N LYS A 5 -6.26 6.06 -20.68
CA LYS A 5 -5.00 5.58 -21.29
C LYS A 5 -4.11 4.94 -20.23
N VAL A 6 -3.91 3.64 -20.34
CA VAL A 6 -3.12 2.87 -19.38
C VAL A 6 -1.67 3.31 -19.52
N ASP A 7 -1.08 3.71 -18.40
CA ASP A 7 0.35 3.98 -18.29
C ASP A 7 0.93 3.17 -17.12
N GLY A 8 2.26 3.23 -16.94
CA GLY A 8 2.96 2.48 -15.89
C GLY A 8 2.48 2.76 -14.46
N ARG A 9 1.61 3.76 -14.23
CA ARG A 9 0.97 4.00 -12.92
C ARG A 9 -0.14 2.99 -12.62
N ALA A 10 -0.57 2.20 -13.61
CA ALA A 10 -1.40 1.02 -13.39
C ALA A 10 -0.60 -0.06 -12.63
N ASP A 11 0.65 -0.31 -13.04
CA ASP A 11 1.53 -1.28 -12.38
C ASP A 11 1.89 -0.85 -10.95
N LEU A 12 2.04 0.45 -10.72
CA LEU A 12 2.27 0.98 -9.36
C LEU A 12 1.06 0.79 -8.45
N PHE A 13 -0.15 0.80 -9.01
CA PHE A 13 -1.36 0.51 -8.25
C PHE A 13 -1.47 -0.99 -7.92
N SER A 14 -1.27 -1.87 -8.90
CA SER A 14 -1.30 -3.32 -8.65
C SER A 14 -0.20 -3.75 -7.68
N LEU A 15 1.00 -3.19 -7.76
CA LEU A 15 2.05 -3.41 -6.78
C LEU A 15 1.64 -2.94 -5.38
N GLY A 16 0.96 -1.80 -5.26
CA GLY A 16 0.40 -1.33 -3.99
C GLY A 16 -0.61 -2.31 -3.38
N VAL A 17 -1.46 -2.91 -4.21
CA VAL A 17 -2.42 -3.95 -3.80
C VAL A 17 -1.71 -5.22 -3.32
N VAL A 18 -0.68 -5.67 -4.04
CA VAL A 18 0.13 -6.83 -3.62
C VAL A 18 0.83 -6.55 -2.29
N LEU A 19 1.45 -5.37 -2.13
CA LEU A 19 2.08 -4.98 -0.88
C LEU A 19 1.09 -4.93 0.29
N TYR A 20 -0.13 -4.43 0.05
CA TYR A 20 -1.19 -4.49 1.05
C TYR A 20 -1.48 -5.92 1.48
N GLN A 21 -1.64 -6.84 0.52
CA GLN A 21 -1.93 -8.23 0.79
C GLN A 21 -0.79 -8.94 1.54
N LEU A 22 0.47 -8.64 1.22
CA LEU A 22 1.62 -9.20 1.94
C LEU A 22 1.68 -8.74 3.40
N VAL A 23 1.23 -7.51 3.69
CA VAL A 23 1.26 -6.96 5.05
C VAL A 23 0.04 -7.37 5.88
N CYS A 24 -1.13 -7.41 5.26
CA CYS A 24 -2.42 -7.66 5.91
C CYS A 24 -2.84 -9.14 5.87
N GLY A 25 -2.30 -9.93 4.94
CA GLY A 25 -2.79 -11.28 4.61
C GLY A 25 -4.08 -11.29 3.79
N GLU A 26 -4.74 -10.14 3.62
CA GLU A 26 -6.02 -10.01 2.92
C GLU A 26 -5.98 -8.96 1.81
N LEU A 27 -6.88 -9.08 0.83
CA LEU A 27 -7.01 -8.09 -0.24
C LEU A 27 -7.70 -6.80 0.24
N PRO A 28 -7.28 -5.63 -0.26
CA PRO A 28 -7.86 -4.34 0.11
C PRO A 28 -9.27 -4.12 -0.47
N PHE A 29 -9.63 -4.86 -1.52
CA PHE A 29 -10.94 -4.82 -2.19
C PHE A 29 -11.44 -6.25 -2.34
N LYS A 30 -12.72 -6.47 -2.02
CA LYS A 30 -13.42 -7.75 -2.17
C LYS A 30 -14.75 -7.49 -2.89
N GLY A 31 -15.23 -8.46 -3.65
CA GLY A 31 -16.54 -8.39 -4.31
C GLY A 31 -16.97 -9.77 -4.79
N ASP A 32 -18.27 -10.03 -4.74
CA ASP A 32 -18.86 -11.35 -5.04
C ASP A 32 -18.84 -11.69 -6.54
N SER A 33 -18.67 -10.68 -7.39
CA SER A 33 -18.52 -10.79 -8.83
C SER A 33 -17.41 -9.86 -9.36
N MET A 34 -16.95 -10.12 -10.59
CA MET A 34 -15.98 -9.22 -11.26
C MET A 34 -16.50 -7.80 -11.40
N ALA A 35 -17.80 -7.61 -11.67
CA ALA A 35 -18.41 -6.29 -11.78
C ALA A 35 -18.35 -5.54 -10.44
N THR A 36 -18.71 -6.21 -9.33
CA THR A 36 -18.64 -5.61 -7.98
C THR A 36 -17.21 -5.31 -7.55
N LEU A 37 -16.25 -6.20 -7.85
CA LEU A 37 -14.84 -5.97 -7.54
C LEU A 37 -14.31 -4.75 -8.32
N MET A 38 -14.61 -4.65 -9.61
CA MET A 38 -14.23 -3.51 -10.43
C MET A 38 -14.86 -2.21 -9.92
N TYR A 39 -16.13 -2.25 -9.50
CA TYR A 39 -16.80 -1.13 -8.87
C TYR A 39 -16.05 -0.69 -7.61
N SER A 40 -15.70 -1.60 -6.71
CA SER A 40 -14.95 -1.27 -5.49
C SER A 40 -13.54 -0.75 -5.78
N ILE A 41 -12.87 -1.29 -6.79
CA ILE A 41 -11.57 -0.77 -7.24
C ILE A 41 -11.69 0.66 -7.80
N VAL A 42 -12.82 1.04 -8.37
CA VAL A 42 -13.03 2.39 -8.93
C VAL A 42 -13.55 3.37 -7.87
N ASN A 43 -14.52 2.96 -7.06
CA ASN A 43 -15.33 3.84 -6.21
C ASN A 43 -14.97 3.74 -4.72
N ASP A 44 -14.79 2.53 -4.19
CA ASP A 44 -14.57 2.33 -2.76
C ASP A 44 -13.12 2.61 -2.36
N SER A 45 -12.88 3.15 -1.18
CA SER A 45 -11.51 3.30 -0.68
C SER A 45 -11.00 1.97 -0.09
N ALA A 46 -9.70 1.68 -0.26
CA ALA A 46 -9.09 0.52 0.38
C ALA A 46 -9.27 0.61 1.90
N ILE A 47 -9.52 -0.53 2.56
CA ILE A 47 -9.57 -0.59 4.03
C ILE A 47 -8.21 -0.14 4.57
N ASP A 48 -8.19 0.83 5.49
CA ASP A 48 -6.93 1.31 6.08
C ASP A 48 -6.20 0.14 6.74
N ILE A 49 -4.93 -0.02 6.40
CA ILE A 49 -4.09 -1.10 6.93
C ILE A 49 -4.06 -1.07 8.46
N LYS A 50 -4.17 0.11 9.08
CA LYS A 50 -4.17 0.24 10.54
C LYS A 50 -5.36 -0.48 11.21
N LYS A 51 -6.47 -0.68 10.49
CA LYS A 51 -7.63 -1.45 10.99
C LYS A 51 -7.38 -2.95 11.00
N VAL A 52 -6.53 -3.45 10.09
CA VAL A 52 -6.24 -4.88 9.95
C VAL A 52 -4.99 -5.26 10.76
N LYS A 53 -3.96 -4.40 10.71
CA LYS A 53 -2.70 -4.55 11.44
C LYS A 53 -2.37 -3.24 12.17
N PRO A 54 -2.76 -3.11 13.45
CA PRO A 54 -2.50 -1.91 14.24
C PRO A 54 -1.00 -1.59 14.39
N ASP A 55 -0.16 -2.62 14.46
CA ASP A 55 1.29 -2.51 14.67
C ASP A 55 2.09 -2.17 13.41
N ILE A 56 1.41 -1.74 12.33
CA ILE A 56 2.11 -1.37 11.10
C ILE A 56 2.94 -0.10 11.28
N ASN A 57 4.18 -0.12 10.78
CA ASN A 57 5.00 1.08 10.71
C ASN A 57 4.30 2.18 9.86
N PRO A 58 4.14 3.40 10.41
CA PRO A 58 3.42 4.48 9.74
C PRO A 58 4.03 4.91 8.41
N ALA A 59 5.34 4.74 8.23
CA ALA A 59 6.03 5.05 6.98
C ALA A 59 5.61 4.07 5.87
N LEU A 60 5.62 2.77 6.15
CA LEU A 60 5.20 1.73 5.20
C LEU A 60 3.71 1.90 4.82
N ARG A 61 2.85 2.16 5.80
CA ARG A 61 1.43 2.45 5.58
C ARG A 61 1.23 3.60 4.60
N LYS A 62 2.00 4.69 4.76
CA LYS A 62 1.93 5.87 3.89
C LYS A 62 2.33 5.55 2.45
N VAL A 63 3.37 4.73 2.26
CA VAL A 63 3.82 4.29 0.93
C VAL A 63 2.73 3.48 0.22
N ILE A 64 2.15 2.49 0.91
CA ILE A 64 1.10 1.63 0.33
C ILE A 64 -0.16 2.45 0.00
N HIS A 65 -0.60 3.35 0.89
CA HIS A 65 -1.72 4.25 0.62
C HIS A 65 -1.48 5.17 -0.59
N ASN A 66 -0.27 5.72 -0.73
CA ASN A 66 0.08 6.57 -1.86
C ASN A 66 0.11 5.78 -3.18
N ALA A 67 0.58 4.54 -3.18
CA ALA A 67 0.58 3.66 -4.35
C ALA A 67 -0.85 3.32 -4.81
N MET A 68 -1.76 3.06 -3.86
CA MET A 68 -3.16 2.73 -4.13
C MET A 68 -4.09 3.95 -4.31
N GLY A 69 -3.54 5.17 -4.43
CA GLY A 69 -4.35 6.37 -4.57
C GLY A 69 -5.34 6.29 -5.76
N LYS A 70 -6.60 6.68 -5.58
CA LYS A 70 -7.61 6.56 -6.67
C LYS A 70 -7.30 7.46 -7.86
N ARG A 71 -6.77 8.66 -7.59
CA ARG A 71 -6.34 9.62 -8.60
C ARG A 71 -4.93 9.30 -9.06
N PRO A 72 -4.68 8.99 -10.36
CA PRO A 72 -3.34 8.72 -10.87
C PRO A 72 -2.33 9.85 -10.61
N GLU A 73 -2.79 11.10 -10.53
CA GLU A 73 -1.91 12.24 -10.22
C GLU A 73 -1.41 12.22 -8.77
N LYS A 74 -2.20 11.63 -7.86
CA LYS A 74 -1.83 11.47 -6.45
C LYS A 74 -0.95 10.23 -6.20
N ARG A 75 -0.81 9.35 -7.20
CA ARG A 75 0.09 8.19 -7.12
C ARG A 75 1.54 8.59 -7.36
N TYR A 76 2.43 7.65 -7.10
CA TYR A 76 3.79 7.72 -7.61
C TYR A 76 3.77 7.81 -9.14
N GLN A 77 4.49 8.79 -9.69
CA GLN A 77 4.62 8.96 -11.14
C GLN A 77 5.72 8.04 -11.72
N SER A 78 6.56 7.45 -10.88
CA SER A 78 7.64 6.56 -11.28
C SER A 78 7.90 5.50 -10.22
N GLY A 79 8.17 4.27 -10.67
CA GLY A 79 8.60 3.17 -9.80
C GLY A 79 9.90 3.46 -9.06
N LYS A 80 10.79 4.29 -9.62
CA LYS A 80 12.02 4.72 -8.94
C LYS A 80 11.72 5.48 -7.65
N LYS A 81 10.68 6.32 -7.65
CA LYS A 81 10.26 7.08 -6.46
C LYS A 81 9.62 6.17 -5.41
N LEU A 82 8.81 5.21 -5.84
CA LEU A 82 8.25 4.19 -4.96
C LEU A 82 9.36 3.36 -4.29
N ALA A 83 10.32 2.86 -5.08
CA ALA A 83 11.43 2.06 -4.59
C ALA A 83 12.32 2.85 -3.61
N ALA A 84 12.60 4.13 -3.88
CA ALA A 84 13.34 4.98 -2.95
C ALA A 84 12.63 5.12 -1.61
N HIS A 85 11.30 5.33 -1.61
CA HIS A 85 10.53 5.42 -0.37
C HIS A 85 10.49 4.08 0.39
N LEU A 86 10.39 2.96 -0.31
CA LEU A 86 10.44 1.62 0.30
C LEU A 86 11.80 1.37 0.97
N LYS A 87 12.92 1.72 0.32
CA LYS A 87 14.26 1.61 0.90
C LYS A 87 14.39 2.41 2.20
N VAL A 88 13.93 3.66 2.21
CA VAL A 88 13.92 4.48 3.44
C VAL A 88 13.06 3.86 4.54
N CYS A 89 11.93 3.22 4.19
CA CYS A 89 11.13 2.50 5.18
C CYS A 89 11.89 1.29 5.73
N MET A 90 12.61 0.54 4.89
CA MET A 90 13.43 -0.60 5.33
C MET A 90 14.57 -0.18 6.24
N GLU A 91 15.28 0.90 5.92
CA GLU A 91 16.35 1.45 6.76
C GLU A 91 15.83 1.87 8.14
N ARG A 92 14.64 2.49 8.19
CA ARG A 92 14.00 2.87 9.46
C ARG A 92 13.51 1.66 10.27
N MET A 93 12.98 0.63 9.64
CA MET A 93 12.60 -0.62 10.31
C MET A 93 13.83 -1.38 10.85
N GLY A 94 14.96 -1.31 10.13
CA GLY A 94 16.24 -1.84 10.60
C GLY A 94 16.75 -1.11 11.84
N ALA A 95 16.51 0.20 11.94
CA ALA A 95 16.89 1.01 13.12
C ALA A 95 15.96 0.79 14.34
N GLU A 96 14.65 0.59 14.12
CA GLU A 96 13.66 0.36 15.20
C GLU A 96 13.84 -1.01 15.91
N SER A 97 14.54 -1.97 15.29
CA SER A 97 14.81 -3.28 15.90
C SER A 97 15.85 -3.23 17.04
N THR A 98 16.57 -2.11 17.18
CA THR A 98 17.65 -1.95 18.18
C THR A 98 17.18 -1.42 19.53
N GLU A 99 15.95 -0.92 19.65
CA GLU A 99 15.44 -0.31 20.90
C GLU A 99 14.49 -1.21 21.71
N ASN A 100 14.03 -2.34 21.15
CA ASN A 100 13.07 -3.24 21.83
C ASN A 100 13.70 -4.33 22.72
N ASN A 101 14.98 -4.20 23.09
CA ASN A 101 15.64 -5.12 24.04
C ASN A 101 16.30 -4.38 25.21
N VAL A 102 15.59 -3.42 25.80
CA VAL A 102 15.91 -2.88 27.14
C VAL A 102 14.59 -2.84 27.92
N GLY A 103 14.19 -3.96 28.54
CA GLY A 103 12.94 -3.95 29.29
C GLY A 103 12.41 -5.26 29.86
N ASN A 104 13.23 -6.29 30.08
CA ASN A 104 12.83 -7.37 30.97
C ASN A 104 14.05 -7.85 31.78
N ALA A 105 14.31 -7.11 32.86
CA ALA A 105 15.17 -7.51 33.96
C ALA A 105 14.31 -8.07 35.09
#